data_AF-A0A919REK9-F1
#
_entry.id   AF-A0A919REK9-F1
#
_cell.length_a   1.000
_cell.length_b   1.000
_cell.length_c   1.000
_cell.angle_alpha   90.00
_cell.angle_beta   90.00
_cell.angle_gamma   90.00
#
_symmetry.space_group_name_H-M   'P 1'
#
loop_
_entity.id
_entity.type
_entity.pdbx_description
1 polymer ?
#
loop_
_entity_poly.entity_id
_entity_poly.type
_entity_poly.pdbx_seq_one_letter_code
_entity_poly.pdbx_strand_id
1 'polypeptide(L)'
;MGPAGPAGPAGETGPAGATGPAGPTGAAGPAGPIVTGTLFGVHNFEAIARNGLVQIRDERTTPAWHSFGTLLGIPPNVVSVALAGTQGSGLRITVAEVGGGVYFSDCTVEPTPGTGANPAWPNNCTTFTNISPP
;
A
#
# COMPACT_ATOMS: atom_id res chain seq x y z
N MET A 1 38.20 34.37 78.29
CA MET A 1 37.58 34.02 77.01
C MET A 1 36.90 32.66 77.16
N GLY A 2 35.64 32.52 76.72
CA GLY A 2 34.89 31.27 76.81
C GLY A 2 35.12 30.36 75.61
N PRO A 3 34.79 29.05 75.72
CA PRO A 3 34.95 28.10 74.62
C PRO A 3 34.08 28.50 73.42
N ALA A 4 34.55 28.18 72.21
CA ALA A 4 33.78 28.37 70.99
C ALA A 4 32.47 27.56 71.05
N GLY A 5 31.38 28.13 70.55
CA GLY A 5 30.09 27.47 70.51
C GLY A 5 30.09 26.23 69.60
N PRO A 6 29.12 25.31 69.78
CA PRO A 6 29.00 24.13 68.93
C PRO A 6 28.73 24.53 67.48
N ALA A 7 29.19 23.69 66.55
CA ALA A 7 28.89 23.86 65.13
C ALA A 7 27.37 23.81 64.89
N GLY A 8 26.88 24.64 63.98
CA GLY A 8 25.46 24.65 63.58
C GLY A 8 25.05 23.35 62.87
N PRO A 9 23.74 23.08 62.77
CA PRO A 9 23.23 21.90 62.07
C PRO A 9 23.57 21.95 60.57
N ALA A 10 23.67 20.78 59.94
CA ALA A 10 23.81 20.68 58.49
C ALA A 10 22.58 21.28 57.78
N GLY A 11 22.80 21.90 56.62
CA GLY A 11 21.72 22.45 55.81
C GLY A 11 20.82 21.36 55.19
N GLU A 12 19.61 21.75 54.80
CA GLU A 12 18.65 20.84 54.15
C GLU A 12 19.14 20.39 52.76
N THR A 13 18.75 19.17 52.36
CA THR A 13 19.00 18.65 51.01
C THR A 13 18.24 19.50 49.98
N GLY A 14 18.92 19.86 48.88
CA GLY A 14 18.29 20.61 47.78
C GLY A 14 17.17 19.85 47.05
N PRO A 15 16.32 20.56 46.29
CA PRO A 15 15.22 19.94 45.56
C PRO A 15 15.71 18.97 44.47
N ALA A 16 14.87 18.01 44.12
CA ALA A 16 15.12 17.12 42.98
C ALA A 16 15.21 17.93 41.67
N GLY A 17 16.07 17.48 40.75
CA GLY A 17 16.22 18.10 39.43
C GLY A 17 14.99 17.93 38.54
N ALA A 18 14.87 18.78 37.51
CA ALA A 18 13.78 18.67 36.54
C ALA A 18 13.88 17.38 35.71
N THR A 19 12.73 16.83 35.30
CA THR A 19 12.65 15.71 34.36
C THR A 19 13.28 16.10 33.01
N GLY A 20 14.03 15.17 32.40
CA GLY A 20 14.64 15.38 31.08
C GLY A 20 13.61 15.48 29.94
N PRO A 21 14.04 15.93 28.74
CA PRO A 21 13.17 16.03 27.58
C PRO A 21 12.70 14.66 27.09
N ALA A 22 11.59 14.63 26.34
CA ALA A 22 11.15 13.44 25.64
C ALA A 22 12.21 12.96 24.62
N GLY A 23 12.33 11.64 24.46
CA GLY A 23 13.20 11.05 23.45
C GLY A 23 12.71 11.29 22.02
N PRO A 24 13.56 11.06 20.99
CA PRO A 24 13.17 11.21 19.60
C PRO A 24 12.11 10.17 19.19
N THR A 25 11.28 10.51 18.19
CA THR A 25 10.38 9.55 17.55
C THR A 25 11.18 8.43 16.86
N GLY A 26 10.68 7.20 16.92
CA GLY A 26 11.30 6.05 16.24
C GLY A 26 11.28 6.16 14.71
N ALA A 27 12.15 5.40 14.04
CA ALA A 27 12.19 5.33 12.58
C ALA A 27 10.90 4.73 12.00
N ALA A 28 10.57 5.08 10.75
CA ALA A 28 9.49 4.43 10.01
C ALA A 28 9.77 2.91 9.87
N GLY A 29 8.71 2.11 9.91
CA GLY A 29 8.81 0.66 9.68
C GLY A 29 9.24 0.31 8.25
N PRO A 30 9.66 -0.95 8.00
CA PRO A 30 10.02 -1.39 6.66
C PRO A 30 8.81 -1.32 5.71
N ALA A 31 9.08 -1.18 4.41
CA ALA A 31 8.04 -1.32 3.40
C ALA A 31 7.43 -2.73 3.45
N GLY A 32 6.11 -2.83 3.24
CA GLY A 32 5.42 -4.13 3.17
C GLY A 32 5.92 -4.99 2.00
N PRO A 33 5.68 -6.32 2.06
CA PRO A 33 6.07 -7.22 0.99
C PRO A 33 5.39 -6.83 -0.33
N ILE A 34 6.12 -6.91 -1.45
CA ILE A 34 5.52 -6.80 -2.78
C ILE A 34 4.80 -8.11 -3.04
N VAL A 35 3.48 -8.05 -3.20
CA VAL A 35 2.67 -9.18 -3.61
C VAL A 35 2.52 -9.15 -5.13
N THR A 36 2.87 -10.25 -5.77
CA THR A 36 2.76 -10.41 -7.22
C THR A 36 1.61 -11.34 -7.58
N GLY A 37 0.86 -10.98 -8.62
CA GLY A 37 -0.11 -11.86 -9.28
C GLY A 37 0.38 -12.19 -10.69
N THR A 38 0.26 -13.44 -11.11
CA THR A 38 0.63 -13.84 -12.48
C THR A 38 -0.50 -14.64 -13.09
N LEU A 39 -0.81 -14.35 -14.35
CA LEU A 39 -1.72 -15.16 -15.15
C LEU A 39 -1.04 -15.54 -16.46
N PHE A 40 -1.00 -16.85 -16.70
CA PHE A 40 -0.54 -17.44 -17.95
C PHE A 40 -1.75 -17.92 -18.75
N GLY A 41 -1.80 -17.52 -20.02
CA GLY A 41 -2.83 -17.94 -20.96
C GLY A 41 -2.36 -17.69 -22.39
N VAL A 42 -3.22 -17.11 -23.21
CA VAL A 42 -2.82 -16.65 -24.57
C VAL A 42 -1.83 -15.48 -24.50
N HIS A 43 -1.84 -14.74 -23.39
CA HIS A 43 -0.90 -13.66 -23.08
C HIS A 43 -0.39 -13.83 -21.64
N ASN A 44 0.74 -13.20 -21.35
CA ASN A 44 1.33 -13.17 -20.02
C ASN A 44 1.00 -11.84 -19.36
N PHE A 45 0.27 -11.90 -18.25
CA PHE A 45 0.01 -10.74 -17.41
C PHE A 45 0.67 -10.92 -16.06
N GLU A 46 1.34 -9.87 -15.62
CA GLU A 46 1.91 -9.79 -14.28
C GLU A 46 1.29 -8.60 -13.57
N ALA A 47 1.13 -8.72 -12.25
CA ALA A 47 0.59 -7.66 -11.42
C ALA A 47 1.45 -7.50 -10.18
N ILE A 48 1.56 -6.27 -9.70
CA ILE A 48 2.17 -5.97 -8.41
C ILE A 48 1.30 -5.01 -7.61
N ALA A 49 1.21 -5.25 -6.31
CA ALA A 49 0.78 -4.24 -5.35
C ALA A 49 2.01 -3.43 -4.91
N ARG A 50 2.00 -2.12 -5.18
CA ARG A 50 3.11 -1.21 -4.85
C ARG A 50 2.57 0.18 -4.52
N ASN A 51 3.09 0.78 -3.44
CA ASN A 51 2.72 2.13 -2.99
C ASN A 51 1.20 2.30 -2.78
N GLY A 52 0.52 1.26 -2.29
CA GLY A 52 -0.92 1.29 -2.04
C GLY A 52 -1.80 1.22 -3.28
N LEU A 53 -1.22 0.94 -4.46
CA LEU A 53 -1.93 0.79 -5.73
C LEU A 53 -1.58 -0.55 -6.38
N VAL A 54 -2.36 -0.92 -7.40
CA VAL A 54 -2.06 -2.04 -8.29
C VAL A 54 -1.48 -1.53 -9.61
N GLN A 55 -0.46 -2.25 -10.10
CA GLN A 55 0.09 -2.09 -11.44
C GLN A 55 0.00 -3.40 -12.20
N ILE A 56 -0.42 -3.34 -13.46
CA ILE A 56 -0.46 -4.49 -14.37
C ILE A 56 0.60 -4.33 -15.44
N ARG A 57 1.32 -5.39 -15.72
CA ARG A 57 2.24 -5.50 -16.84
C ARG A 57 1.55 -6.21 -18.00
N ASP A 58 1.51 -5.54 -19.15
CA ASP A 58 1.13 -6.11 -20.45
C ASP A 58 2.28 -5.86 -21.44
N GLU A 59 3.03 -6.91 -21.77
CA GLU A 59 4.21 -6.82 -22.64
C GLU A 59 3.92 -6.45 -24.09
N ARG A 60 2.65 -6.48 -24.48
CA ARG A 60 2.18 -6.10 -25.83
C ARG A 60 2.04 -4.59 -25.98
N THR A 61 2.18 -3.83 -24.89
CA THR A 61 1.98 -2.38 -24.84
C THR A 61 3.27 -1.64 -24.50
N THR A 62 3.35 -0.35 -24.87
CA THR A 62 4.48 0.54 -24.52
C THR A 62 3.94 1.85 -23.91
N PRO A 63 4.24 2.16 -22.63
CA PRO A 63 5.00 1.35 -21.67
C PRO A 63 4.28 0.06 -21.29
N ALA A 64 5.02 -0.96 -20.85
CA ALA A 64 4.42 -2.25 -20.48
C ALA A 64 3.70 -2.22 -19.12
N TRP A 65 4.07 -1.31 -18.21
CA TRP A 65 3.49 -1.21 -16.87
C TRP A 65 2.43 -0.11 -16.81
N HIS A 66 1.24 -0.47 -16.31
CA HIS A 66 0.07 0.42 -16.22
C HIS A 66 -0.41 0.53 -14.79
N SER A 67 -0.56 1.77 -14.32
CA SER A 67 -1.12 2.04 -12.98
C SER A 67 -2.65 2.14 -13.05
N PHE A 68 -3.31 1.61 -12.02
CA PHE A 68 -4.76 1.65 -11.87
C PHE A 68 -5.23 2.72 -10.87
N GLY A 69 -4.33 3.58 -10.39
CA GLY A 69 -4.65 4.58 -9.38
C GLY A 69 -5.68 5.63 -9.79
N THR A 70 -5.98 5.75 -11.09
CA THR A 70 -7.01 6.66 -11.62
C THR A 70 -8.35 5.97 -11.88
N LEU A 71 -8.42 4.64 -11.77
CA LEU A 71 -9.64 3.90 -12.06
C LEU A 71 -10.64 4.09 -10.91
N LEU A 72 -11.88 4.39 -11.26
CA LEU A 72 -12.92 4.64 -10.26
C LEU A 72 -13.11 3.41 -9.35
N GLY A 73 -13.31 3.66 -8.05
CA GLY A 73 -13.57 2.63 -7.05
C GLY A 73 -12.33 1.87 -6.57
N ILE A 74 -11.12 2.18 -7.08
CA ILE A 74 -9.89 1.59 -6.57
C ILE A 74 -9.79 1.85 -5.04
N PRO A 75 -9.62 0.81 -4.20
CA PRO A 75 -9.47 1.03 -2.78
C PRO A 75 -8.11 1.70 -2.47
N PRO A 76 -8.03 2.53 -1.42
CA PRO A 76 -6.75 3.04 -0.94
C PRO A 76 -5.92 1.88 -0.36
N ASN A 77 -4.61 2.02 -0.28
CA ASN A 77 -3.73 1.09 0.44
C ASN A 77 -3.85 -0.38 -0.01
N VAL A 78 -3.91 -0.63 -1.31
CA VAL A 78 -3.82 -1.99 -1.87
C VAL A 78 -2.52 -2.66 -1.41
N VAL A 79 -2.66 -3.85 -0.84
CA VAL A 79 -1.55 -4.67 -0.32
C VAL A 79 -1.41 -6.02 -1.04
N SER A 80 -2.45 -6.47 -1.75
CA SER A 80 -2.37 -7.70 -2.54
C SER A 80 -3.13 -7.59 -3.85
N VAL A 81 -2.72 -8.43 -4.81
CA VAL A 81 -3.37 -8.55 -6.12
C VAL A 81 -3.41 -10.02 -6.55
N ALA A 82 -4.51 -10.42 -7.17
CA ALA A 82 -4.69 -11.68 -7.85
C ALA A 82 -5.26 -11.43 -9.26
N LEU A 83 -4.85 -12.27 -10.21
CA LEU A 83 -5.28 -12.23 -11.60
C LEU A 83 -6.05 -13.51 -11.95
N ALA A 84 -7.13 -13.37 -12.72
CA ALA A 84 -7.85 -14.50 -13.29
C ALA A 84 -8.32 -14.17 -14.71
N GLY A 85 -8.31 -15.17 -15.59
CA GLY A 85 -8.98 -15.05 -16.90
C GLY A 85 -10.50 -15.07 -16.70
N THR A 86 -11.23 -14.26 -17.46
CA THR A 86 -12.70 -14.32 -17.51
C THR A 86 -13.15 -15.07 -18.76
N GLN A 87 -14.46 -15.30 -18.90
CA GLN A 87 -15.00 -15.82 -20.15
C GLN A 87 -14.70 -14.85 -21.30
N GLY A 88 -14.25 -15.37 -22.45
CA GLY A 88 -13.80 -14.57 -23.58
C GLY A 88 -12.38 -14.02 -23.38
N SER A 89 -12.13 -12.79 -23.86
CA SER A 89 -10.82 -12.15 -23.83
C SER A 89 -10.66 -11.15 -22.69
N GLY A 90 -11.10 -11.51 -21.49
CA GLY A 90 -11.08 -10.62 -20.33
C GLY A 90 -10.14 -11.06 -19.21
N LEU A 91 -9.71 -10.09 -18.42
CA LEU A 91 -8.85 -10.24 -17.26
C LEU A 91 -9.58 -9.67 -16.04
N ARG A 92 -9.79 -10.50 -15.02
CA ARG A 92 -10.24 -10.06 -13.70
C ARG A 92 -9.05 -9.75 -12.82
N ILE A 93 -9.05 -8.55 -12.26
CA ILE A 93 -8.08 -8.08 -11.29
C ILE A 93 -8.78 -7.99 -9.94
N THR A 94 -8.36 -8.80 -8.99
CA THR A 94 -8.84 -8.74 -7.61
C THR A 94 -7.75 -8.15 -6.73
N VAL A 95 -8.09 -7.17 -5.91
CA VAL A 95 -7.17 -6.52 -4.96
C VAL A 95 -7.71 -6.64 -3.54
N ALA A 96 -6.82 -6.73 -2.57
CA ALA A 96 -7.17 -6.51 -1.17
C ALA A 96 -6.41 -5.31 -0.60
N GLU A 97 -7.08 -4.55 0.25
CA GLU A 97 -6.51 -3.40 0.96
C GLU A 97 -6.21 -3.73 2.43
N VAL A 98 -5.37 -2.91 3.06
CA VAL A 98 -4.87 -3.18 4.42
C VAL A 98 -5.96 -3.29 5.48
N GLY A 99 -7.12 -2.64 5.28
CA GLY A 99 -8.30 -2.77 6.13
C GLY A 99 -9.09 -4.08 5.96
N GLY A 100 -8.65 -4.97 5.07
CA GLY A 100 -9.30 -6.25 4.78
C GLY A 100 -10.35 -6.20 3.69
N GLY A 101 -10.61 -5.03 3.11
CA GLY A 101 -11.52 -4.87 1.99
C GLY A 101 -11.01 -5.59 0.73
N VAL A 102 -11.89 -6.31 0.04
CA VAL A 102 -11.59 -7.02 -1.21
C VAL A 102 -12.42 -6.44 -2.34
N TYR A 103 -11.78 -6.13 -3.46
CA TYR A 103 -12.40 -5.45 -4.60
C TYR A 103 -11.96 -6.12 -5.90
N PHE A 104 -12.80 -6.08 -6.93
CA PHE A 104 -12.40 -6.55 -8.26
C PHE A 104 -12.78 -5.57 -9.36
N SER A 105 -12.06 -5.65 -10.47
CA SER A 105 -12.36 -4.98 -11.74
C SER A 105 -12.15 -5.97 -12.88
N ASP A 106 -13.01 -5.92 -13.91
CA ASP A 106 -12.88 -6.72 -15.12
C ASP A 106 -12.39 -5.85 -16.26
N CYS A 107 -11.42 -6.34 -17.01
CA CYS A 107 -10.78 -5.63 -18.11
C CYS A 107 -10.91 -6.40 -19.41
N THR A 108 -11.21 -5.70 -20.51
CA THR A 108 -11.10 -6.27 -21.86
C THR A 108 -9.65 -6.22 -22.31
N VAL A 109 -9.05 -7.37 -22.60
CA VAL A 109 -7.64 -7.46 -22.98
C VAL A 109 -7.40 -7.88 -24.42
N GLU A 110 -8.46 -8.20 -25.18
CA GLU A 110 -8.39 -8.26 -26.64
C GLU A 110 -9.47 -7.47 -27.38
N PRO A 111 -9.11 -6.79 -28.50
CA PRO A 111 -7.74 -6.64 -29.04
C PRO A 111 -6.84 -5.87 -28.08
N THR A 112 -5.51 -5.87 -28.28
CA THR A 112 -4.57 -5.33 -27.29
C THR A 112 -5.00 -3.94 -26.80
N PRO A 113 -5.03 -3.67 -25.48
CA PRO A 113 -5.50 -2.38 -24.97
C PRO A 113 -4.78 -1.20 -25.60
N GLY A 114 -5.55 -0.20 -26.04
CA GLY A 114 -5.06 0.95 -26.80
C GLY A 114 -5.05 0.74 -28.32
N THR A 115 -5.54 -0.40 -28.82
CA THR A 115 -5.65 -0.69 -30.25
C THR A 115 -7.11 -0.89 -30.68
N GLY A 116 -7.43 -0.43 -31.89
CA GLY A 116 -8.79 -0.53 -32.45
C GLY A 116 -9.82 0.14 -31.54
N ALA A 117 -10.86 -0.62 -31.17
CA ALA A 117 -11.94 -0.16 -30.28
C ALA A 117 -11.67 -0.45 -28.79
N ASN A 118 -10.57 -1.13 -28.43
CA ASN A 118 -10.24 -1.38 -27.03
C ASN A 118 -9.51 -0.18 -26.42
N PRO A 119 -10.07 0.51 -25.41
CA PRO A 119 -9.40 1.62 -24.75
C PRO A 119 -8.02 1.23 -24.20
N ALA A 120 -7.14 2.22 -24.00
CA ALA A 120 -5.87 1.99 -23.34
C ALA A 120 -6.06 1.71 -21.84
N TRP A 121 -5.12 0.99 -21.25
CA TRP A 121 -5.06 0.82 -19.80
C TRP A 121 -5.03 2.17 -19.06
N PRO A 122 -5.68 2.29 -17.89
CA PRO A 122 -6.59 1.33 -17.25
C PRO A 122 -8.07 1.48 -17.71
N ASN A 123 -8.36 2.28 -18.74
CA ASN A 123 -9.72 2.63 -19.15
C ASN A 123 -10.46 1.52 -19.90
N ASN A 124 -9.79 0.41 -20.21
CA ASN A 124 -10.38 -0.84 -20.70
C ASN A 124 -11.02 -1.69 -19.60
N CYS A 125 -11.06 -1.18 -18.36
CA CYS A 125 -11.55 -1.88 -17.18
C CYS A 125 -12.83 -1.25 -16.61
N THR A 126 -13.62 -2.07 -15.93
CA THR A 126 -14.78 -1.59 -15.15
C THR A 126 -14.33 -0.86 -13.88
N THR A 127 -15.21 -0.05 -13.30
CA THR A 127 -15.08 0.44 -11.93
C THR A 127 -14.83 -0.73 -10.96
N PHE A 128 -13.93 -0.53 -9.99
CA PHE A 128 -13.71 -1.52 -8.95
C PHE A 128 -14.97 -1.69 -8.09
N THR A 129 -15.36 -2.95 -7.89
CA THR A 129 -16.54 -3.34 -7.11
C THR A 129 -16.10 -4.03 -5.83
N ASN A 130 -16.67 -3.60 -4.69
CA ASN A 130 -16.41 -4.20 -3.39
C ASN A 130 -17.10 -5.57 -3.28
N ILE A 131 -16.33 -6.60 -2.96
CA ILE A 131 -16.77 -7.99 -2.74
C ILE A 131 -16.25 -8.53 -1.41
N SER A 132 -15.98 -7.65 -0.46
CA SER A 132 -15.50 -8.02 0.88
C SER A 132 -16.48 -9.01 1.53
N PRO A 133 -15.98 -10.05 2.22
CA PRO A 133 -16.84 -10.90 3.04
C PRO A 133 -17.65 -10.06 4.06
N PRO A 134 -18.87 -10.49 4.42
CA PRO A 134 -19.68 -9.83 5.43
C PRO A 134 -19.06 -9.89 6.83
#